data_AF-A0A0C2GRQ7-F1
#
_entry.id   AF-A0A0C2GRQ7-F1
#
_cell.length_a   1.000
_cell.length_b   1.000
_cell.length_c   1.000
_cell.angle_alpha   90.00
_cell.angle_beta   90.00
_cell.angle_gamma   90.00
#
_symmetry.space_group_name_H-M   'P 1'
#
loop_
_entity.id
_entity.type
_entity.pdbx_description
1 polymer ?
#
loop_
_entity_poly.entity_id
_entity_poly.type
_entity_poly.pdbx_seq_one_letter_code
_entity_poly.pdbx_strand_id
1 'polypeptide(L)'
;MLLNQPFSAKHLLIRHCEFAAKFGRLPNLDPYGRQLSFIQYYLLDVILAVVSMRQDGPAAKISMEESESLSLLLFRLYTTIFVQSKI
;
A
#
# COMPACT_ATOMS: atom_id res chain seq x y z
N MET A 1 28.93 1.46 8.56
CA MET A 1 30.03 1.14 9.49
C MET A 1 29.56 1.40 10.92
N LEU A 2 29.51 0.32 11.71
CA LEU A 2 29.07 0.23 13.12
C LEU A 2 30.25 0.49 14.08
N LEU A 3 31.23 1.31 13.66
CA LEU A 3 32.52 1.43 14.34
C LEU A 3 32.43 2.03 15.75
N ASN A 4 31.43 2.89 15.99
CA ASN A 4 31.16 3.53 17.28
C ASN A 4 29.72 3.28 17.73
N GLN A 5 29.24 2.04 17.67
CA GLN A 5 27.90 1.74 18.16
C GLN A 5 27.90 1.77 19.70
N PRO A 6 27.04 2.59 20.34
CA PRO A 6 27.05 2.78 21.79
C PRO A 6 26.68 1.52 22.58
N PHE A 7 26.10 0.52 21.91
CA PHE A 7 25.70 -0.75 22.49
C PHE A 7 26.13 -1.90 21.58
N SER A 8 26.59 -3.01 22.19
CA SER A 8 26.84 -4.25 21.46
C SER A 8 25.56 -4.79 20.85
N ALA A 9 25.64 -5.36 19.65
CA ALA A 9 24.51 -5.98 18.96
C ALA A 9 23.78 -7.03 19.81
N LYS A 10 24.53 -7.81 20.63
CA LYS A 10 23.95 -8.78 21.56
C LYS A 10 23.06 -8.11 22.61
N HIS A 11 23.52 -7.01 23.19
CA HIS A 11 22.78 -6.28 24.21
C HIS A 11 21.50 -5.64 23.64
N LEU A 12 21.58 -5.12 22.41
CA LEU A 12 20.43 -4.56 21.70
C LEU A 12 19.36 -5.63 21.44
N LEU A 13 19.76 -6.80 20.94
CA LEU A 13 18.83 -7.92 20.72
C LEU A 13 18.15 -8.36 22.01
N ILE A 14 18.90 -8.52 23.11
CA ILE A 14 18.33 -8.91 24.40
C ILE A 14 17.27 -7.89 24.86
N ARG A 15 17.58 -6.58 24.77
CA ARG A 15 16.63 -5.53 25.16
C ARG A 15 15.37 -5.53 24.29
N HIS A 16 15.48 -5.78 22.99
CA HIS A 16 14.31 -5.91 22.11
C HIS A 16 13.48 -7.15 22.43
N CYS A 17 14.12 -8.27 22.75
CA CYS A 17 13.43 -9.49 23.18
C CYS A 17 12.74 -9.29 24.54
N GLU A 18 13.36 -8.64 25.51
CA GLU A 18 12.76 -8.29 26.81
C GLU A 18 11.55 -7.37 26.64
N PHE A 19 11.67 -6.36 25.78
CA PHE A 19 10.56 -5.47 25.44
C PHE A 19 9.41 -6.24 24.79
N ALA A 20 9.69 -7.11 23.82
CA ALA A 20 8.69 -7.94 23.17
C ALA A 20 8.04 -8.94 24.14
N ALA A 21 8.80 -9.51 25.07
CA ALA A 21 8.27 -10.41 26.10
C ALA A 21 7.39 -9.68 27.12
N LYS A 22 7.75 -8.43 27.48
CA LYS A 22 7.02 -7.63 28.47
C LYS A 22 5.73 -7.04 27.94
N PHE A 23 5.72 -6.56 26.69
CA PHE A 23 4.58 -5.84 26.10
C PHE A 23 3.83 -6.64 25.02
N GLY A 24 4.40 -7.76 24.55
CA GLY A 24 3.76 -8.64 23.58
C GLY A 24 3.65 -8.01 22.20
N ARG A 25 2.47 -8.15 21.58
CA ARG A 25 2.22 -7.71 20.20
C ARG A 25 2.06 -6.20 20.15
N LEU A 26 2.88 -5.53 19.36
CA LEU A 26 2.69 -4.11 19.05
C LEU A 26 1.68 -4.00 17.90
N PRO A 27 0.46 -3.46 18.12
CA PRO A 27 -0.55 -3.37 17.08
C PRO A 27 -0.11 -2.48 15.91
N ASN A 28 0.74 -1.48 16.17
CA ASN A 28 1.34 -0.63 15.13
C ASN A 28 2.38 -1.36 14.27
N LEU A 29 2.91 -2.49 14.73
CA LEU A 29 3.84 -3.33 13.97
C LEU A 29 3.12 -4.43 13.18
N ASP A 30 1.79 -4.50 13.28
CA ASP A 30 1.00 -5.42 12.46
C ASP A 30 0.77 -4.78 11.08
N PRO A 31 1.22 -5.41 9.98
CA PRO A 31 1.00 -4.86 8.66
C PRO A 31 -0.50 -4.74 8.39
N TYR A 32 -0.94 -3.54 8.04
CA TYR A 32 -2.34 -3.26 7.64
C TYR A 32 -2.84 -4.16 6.50
N GLY A 33 -1.93 -4.77 5.74
CA GLY A 33 -2.28 -5.76 4.71
C GLY A 33 -3.07 -6.96 5.23
N ARG A 34 -2.93 -7.33 6.52
CA ARG A 34 -3.66 -8.46 7.12
C ARG A 34 -5.14 -8.15 7.34
N GLN A 35 -5.53 -6.88 7.39
CA GLN A 35 -6.90 -6.44 7.65
C GLN A 35 -7.67 -6.09 6.36
N LEU A 36 -7.01 -6.14 5.20
CA LEU A 36 -7.63 -5.81 3.91
C LEU A 36 -8.54 -6.93 3.44
N SER A 37 -9.65 -6.56 2.77
CA SER A 37 -10.49 -7.51 2.05
C SER A 37 -9.78 -8.04 0.81
N PHE A 38 -10.16 -9.24 0.34
CA PHE A 38 -9.58 -9.87 -0.86
C PHE A 38 -9.58 -8.92 -2.08
N ILE A 39 -10.67 -8.17 -2.27
CA ILE A 39 -10.84 -7.21 -3.36
C ILE A 39 -9.79 -6.10 -3.29
N GLN A 40 -9.56 -5.51 -2.11
CA GLN A 40 -8.58 -4.45 -1.90
C GLN A 40 -7.13 -4.96 -1.95
N TYR A 41 -6.90 -6.17 -1.43
CA TYR A 41 -5.58 -6.79 -1.43
C TYR A 41 -5.07 -7.06 -2.85
N TYR A 42 -5.96 -7.50 -3.76
CA TYR A 42 -5.65 -7.77 -5.16
C TYR A 42 -5.98 -6.62 -6.12
N LEU A 43 -6.52 -5.50 -5.62
CA LEU A 43 -6.90 -4.33 -6.44
C LEU A 43 -7.77 -4.71 -7.65
N LEU A 44 -8.78 -5.56 -7.41
CA LEU A 44 -9.62 -6.12 -8.49
C LEU A 44 -10.41 -5.04 -9.25
N ASP A 45 -10.74 -3.94 -8.59
CA ASP A 45 -11.36 -2.74 -9.17
C ASP A 45 -10.49 -2.11 -10.26
N VAL A 46 -9.18 -2.03 -10.01
CA VAL A 46 -8.19 -1.52 -10.97
C VAL A 46 -8.06 -2.46 -12.15
N ILE A 47 -8.01 -3.76 -11.90
CA ILE A 47 -7.92 -4.78 -12.95
C ILE A 47 -9.16 -4.72 -13.84
N LEU A 48 -10.35 -4.59 -13.25
CA LEU A 48 -11.60 -4.49 -13.99
C LEU A 48 -11.66 -3.22 -14.85
N ALA A 49 -11.20 -2.08 -14.34
CA ALA A 49 -11.12 -0.84 -15.10
C ALA A 49 -10.16 -0.99 -16.30
N VAL A 50 -8.97 -1.53 -16.09
CA VAL A 50 -7.98 -1.74 -17.15
C VAL A 50 -8.48 -2.71 -18.22
N VAL A 51 -9.18 -3.77 -17.83
CA VAL A 51 -9.76 -4.74 -18.77
C VAL A 51 -10.91 -4.13 -19.57
N SER A 52 -11.78 -3.36 -18.91
CA SER A 52 -12.92 -2.68 -19.56
C SER A 52 -12.44 -1.66 -20.60
N MET A 53 -11.42 -0.84 -20.28
CA MET A 53 -10.87 0.16 -21.21
C MET A 53 -10.30 -0.44 -22.49
N ARG A 54 -9.93 -1.73 -22.51
CA ARG A 54 -9.35 -2.35 -23.71
C ARG A 54 -10.38 -2.71 -24.78
N GLN A 55 -11.68 -2.68 -24.49
CA GLN A 55 -12.71 -3.19 -25.40
C GLN A 55 -13.34 -2.12 -26.32
N ASP A 56 -13.01 -0.84 -26.15
CA ASP A 56 -13.70 0.23 -26.88
C ASP A 56 -13.09 0.56 -28.26
N GLY A 57 -13.89 0.34 -29.30
CA GLY A 57 -13.58 0.66 -30.69
C GLY A 57 -13.50 2.17 -31.00
N PRO A 58 -13.02 2.55 -32.20
CA PRO A 58 -12.55 3.91 -32.51
C PRO A 58 -13.60 5.03 -32.44
N ALA A 59 -14.90 4.72 -32.45
CA ALA A 59 -15.98 5.70 -32.43
C ALA A 59 -16.37 6.21 -31.03
N ALA A 60 -15.99 5.50 -29.95
CA ALA A 60 -16.27 5.90 -28.57
C ALA A 60 -15.20 6.85 -27.97
N LYS A 61 -14.06 6.99 -28.65
CA LYS A 61 -12.85 7.65 -28.12
C LYS A 61 -13.02 9.14 -27.81
N ILE A 62 -13.85 9.86 -28.57
CA ILE A 62 -13.91 11.33 -28.52
C ILE A 62 -14.70 11.84 -27.30
N SER A 63 -15.73 11.11 -26.85
CA SER A 63 -16.41 11.42 -25.58
C SER A 63 -15.79 10.71 -24.37
N MET A 64 -15.03 9.64 -24.60
CA MET A 64 -14.31 8.94 -23.54
C MET A 64 -13.08 9.68 -23.02
N GLU A 65 -12.36 10.43 -23.86
CA GLU A 65 -11.07 11.04 -23.49
C GLU A 65 -11.16 11.99 -22.27
N GLU A 66 -12.29 12.67 -22.13
CA GLU A 66 -12.58 13.55 -20.98
C GLU A 66 -13.01 12.77 -19.72
N SER A 67 -13.65 11.60 -19.90
CA SER A 67 -14.02 10.70 -18.79
C SER A 67 -12.85 9.82 -18.30
N GLU A 68 -11.97 9.42 -19.21
CA GLU A 68 -10.74 8.65 -18.98
C GLU A 68 -9.72 9.48 -18.20
N SER A 69 -9.63 10.77 -18.50
CA SER A 69 -8.77 11.69 -17.76
C SER A 69 -9.28 11.92 -16.34
N LEU A 70 -10.60 11.97 -16.12
CA LEU A 70 -11.18 12.01 -14.77
C LEU A 70 -11.00 10.68 -14.02
N SER A 71 -11.19 9.52 -14.66
CA SER A 71 -10.99 8.22 -14.04
C SER A 71 -9.51 7.97 -13.68
N LEU A 72 -8.58 8.37 -14.56
CA LEU A 72 -7.15 8.33 -14.30
C LEU A 72 -6.72 9.32 -13.22
N LEU A 73 -7.32 10.51 -13.15
CA LEU A 73 -7.08 11.45 -12.05
C LEU A 73 -7.59 10.90 -10.73
N LEU A 74 -8.78 10.29 -10.70
CA LEU A 74 -9.30 9.62 -9.51
C LEU A 74 -8.43 8.43 -9.10
N PHE A 75 -7.91 7.66 -10.05
CA PHE A 75 -6.97 6.57 -9.80
C PHE A 75 -5.62 7.08 -9.25
N ARG A 76 -5.10 8.17 -9.82
CA ARG A 76 -3.88 8.85 -9.32
C ARG A 76 -4.10 9.43 -7.93
N LEU A 77 -5.27 10.00 -7.65
CA LEU A 77 -5.63 10.53 -6.35
C LEU A 77 -5.76 9.39 -5.33
N TYR A 78 -6.45 8.30 -5.69
CA TYR A 78 -6.64 7.13 -4.83
C TYR A 78 -5.31 6.46 -4.49
N THR A 79 -4.45 6.25 -5.48
CA THR A 79 -3.10 5.69 -5.25
C THR A 79 -2.24 6.62 -4.39
N THR A 80 -2.33 7.94 -4.58
CA THR A 80 -1.58 8.91 -3.77
C THR A 80 -2.09 8.94 -2.33
N ILE A 81 -3.41 9.00 -2.11
CA ILE A 81 -4.02 8.99 -0.78
C ILE A 81 -3.74 7.66 -0.06
N PHE A 82 -3.86 6.53 -0.76
CA PHE A 82 -3.59 5.21 -0.17
C PHE A 82 -2.11 5.03 0.20
N VAL A 83 -1.17 5.56 -0.59
CA VAL A 83 0.26 5.55 -0.27
C VAL A 83 0.57 6.45 0.92
N GLN A 84 -0.07 7.63 1.02
CA GLN A 84 0.16 8.58 2.12
C GLN A 84 -0.54 8.16 3.42
N SER A 85 -1.69 7.48 3.36
CA SER A 85 -2.44 7.03 4.53
C SER A 85 -1.82 5.83 5.25
N LYS A 86 -0.71 5.28 4.71
CA LYS A 86 -0.11 4.01 5.17
C LYS A 86 1.36 4.13 5.60
N ILE A 87 1.87 5.35 5.70
CA ILE A 87 3.11 5.75 6.39
C ILE A 87 2.73 6.27 7.77
#